data_AF-A0A2E8FKR0-F1
#
_entry.id   AF-A0A2E8FKR0-F1
#
_cell.length_a   1.000
_cell.length_b   1.000
_cell.length_c   1.000
_cell.angle_alpha   90.00
_cell.angle_beta   90.00
_cell.angle_gamma   90.00
#
_symmetry.space_group_name_H-M   'P 1'
#
loop_
_entity.id
_entity.type
_entity.pdbx_description
1 polymer ?
#
loop_
_entity_poly.entity_id
_entity_poly.type
_entity_poly.pdbx_seq_one_letter_code
_entity_poly.pdbx_strand_id
1 'polypeptide(L)'
;MSRPESNGWTGGQYSLWRALMGSLVLGLSVWQLVGCKGDVATLVLSGTTIALSLVCILGWWDGPAALVLATLMGVLVFRDPELPTSAWPLVAILLLHGLAPPAPFGSVMARGRTDPDGGWTLPTWLYRCAWGVLLLAMVMAAFDPRIEASEPIIRLLSRAGLVATTVLAAGNRTRSWAWLLAGLTGLVLAAAGTLPWILLASVPAWLLALDPTWIAAGRSSRSPNATDPPAWLFYDGQCGLCHRFVRIVLAEDRDPTVLRLAPLAGKAFREVVEPSIAATLPESIVVVTPDSRVLTRSDAILGLGRSLGGWWRLLAGVARLVPRPLRDLAYDVIARIRHRLFTRPTKACPLLPPALRERFDLRCDPPPDAAAE
;
A
#
# COMPACT_ATOMS: atom_id res chain seq x y z
N MET A 1 22.83 5.93 -15.77
CA MET A 1 21.50 5.51 -16.24
C MET A 1 20.46 6.37 -15.54
N SER A 2 19.76 7.22 -16.29
CA SER A 2 18.62 7.98 -15.78
C SER A 2 17.56 6.98 -15.27
N ARG A 3 17.07 7.17 -14.04
CA ARG A 3 15.92 6.41 -13.57
C ARG A 3 14.78 6.65 -14.57
N PRO A 4 14.13 5.61 -15.11
CA PRO A 4 12.94 5.79 -15.95
C PRO A 4 11.91 6.60 -15.16
N GLU A 5 11.08 7.38 -15.86
CA GLU A 5 9.96 8.13 -15.26
C GLU A 5 9.11 7.19 -14.38
N SER A 6 9.40 7.18 -13.09
CA SER A 6 8.77 6.27 -12.14
C SER A 6 7.45 6.89 -11.71
N ASN A 7 6.35 6.16 -11.90
CA ASN A 7 4.97 6.52 -11.52
C ASN A 7 4.73 6.56 -10.00
N GLY A 8 5.78 6.70 -9.19
CA GLY A 8 5.63 6.84 -7.75
C GLY A 8 5.15 5.57 -7.04
N TRP A 9 5.15 4.38 -7.64
CA TRP A 9 4.76 3.15 -6.95
C TRP A 9 5.98 2.37 -6.44
N THR A 10 5.87 1.84 -5.22
CA THR A 10 6.82 0.91 -4.61
C THR A 10 6.23 -0.50 -4.56
N GLY A 11 7.09 -1.52 -4.39
CA GLY A 11 6.65 -2.92 -4.36
C GLY A 11 5.66 -3.23 -3.25
N GLY A 12 5.85 -2.70 -2.04
CA GLY A 12 4.92 -2.92 -0.94
C GLY A 12 3.60 -2.14 -1.10
N GLN A 13 3.63 -0.93 -1.68
CA GLN A 13 2.39 -0.22 -2.05
C GLN A 13 1.58 -1.00 -3.08
N TYR A 14 2.25 -1.56 -4.09
CA TYR A 14 1.59 -2.39 -5.07
C TYR A 14 1.07 -3.70 -4.46
N SER A 15 1.81 -4.33 -3.54
CA SER A 15 1.32 -5.49 -2.80
C SER A 15 0.10 -5.18 -1.94
N LEU A 16 0.04 -4.00 -1.32
CA LEU A 16 -1.15 -3.55 -0.59
C LEU A 16 -2.34 -3.40 -1.54
N TRP A 17 -2.14 -2.71 -2.67
CA TRP A 17 -3.15 -2.56 -3.70
C TRP A 17 -3.67 -3.92 -4.21
N ARG A 18 -2.76 -4.86 -4.52
CA ARG A 18 -3.09 -6.23 -4.93
C ARG A 18 -3.93 -6.95 -3.87
N ALA A 19 -3.55 -6.85 -2.60
CA ALA A 19 -4.30 -7.46 -1.51
C ALA A 19 -5.71 -6.86 -1.38
N LEU A 20 -5.87 -5.54 -1.54
CA LEU A 20 -7.18 -4.88 -1.56
C LEU A 20 -8.04 -5.36 -2.73
N MET A 21 -7.47 -5.43 -3.93
CA MET A 21 -8.16 -5.95 -5.12
C MET A 21 -8.60 -7.41 -4.91
N GLY A 22 -7.70 -8.28 -4.44
CA GLY A 22 -8.03 -9.68 -4.15
C GLY A 22 -9.09 -9.82 -3.04
N SER A 23 -9.04 -8.97 -2.02
CA SER A 23 -10.04 -8.94 -0.93
C SER A 23 -11.42 -8.51 -1.42
N LEU A 24 -11.48 -7.57 -2.37
CA LEU A 24 -12.72 -7.19 -3.03
C LEU A 24 -13.32 -8.38 -3.80
N VAL A 25 -12.54 -9.05 -4.64
CA VAL A 25 -13.00 -10.22 -5.41
C VAL A 25 -13.43 -11.36 -4.47
N LEU A 26 -12.69 -11.57 -3.38
CA LEU A 26 -13.06 -12.52 -2.32
C LEU A 26 -14.41 -12.18 -1.71
N GLY A 27 -14.63 -10.92 -1.31
CA GLY A 27 -15.89 -10.46 -0.73
C GLY A 27 -17.08 -10.65 -1.66
N LEU A 28 -16.90 -10.34 -2.95
CA LEU A 28 -17.91 -10.57 -4.00
C LEU A 28 -18.22 -12.06 -4.15
N SER A 29 -17.19 -12.90 -4.16
CA SER A 29 -17.34 -14.35 -4.33
C SER A 29 -18.04 -14.99 -3.12
N VAL A 30 -17.73 -14.53 -1.90
CA VAL A 30 -18.41 -14.96 -0.68
C VAL A 30 -19.88 -14.54 -0.68
N TRP A 31 -20.16 -13.30 -1.10
CA TRP A 31 -21.53 -12.81 -1.21
C TRP A 31 -22.36 -13.66 -2.21
N GLN A 32 -21.79 -13.98 -3.37
CA GLN A 32 -22.42 -14.86 -4.35
C GLN A 32 -22.64 -16.28 -3.80
N LEU A 33 -21.66 -16.82 -3.07
CA LEU A 33 -21.77 -18.13 -2.43
C LEU A 33 -22.92 -18.19 -1.41
N VAL A 34 -23.10 -17.15 -0.59
CA VAL A 34 -24.19 -17.06 0.40
C VAL A 34 -25.56 -16.97 -0.30
N GLY A 35 -25.63 -16.33 -1.47
CA GLY A 35 -26.84 -16.25 -2.28
C GLY A 35 -27.16 -17.53 -3.08
N CYS A 36 -26.26 -18.51 -3.12
CA CYS A 36 -26.41 -19.71 -3.92
C CYS A 36 -27.52 -20.61 -3.34
N LYS A 37 -28.67 -20.67 -4.04
CA LYS A 37 -29.81 -21.54 -3.69
C LYS A 37 -29.60 -23.01 -4.08
N GLY A 38 -28.39 -23.55 -3.86
CA GLY A 38 -28.03 -24.93 -4.19
C GLY A 38 -27.63 -25.19 -5.65
N ASP A 39 -27.38 -24.15 -6.44
CA ASP A 39 -26.83 -24.31 -7.79
C ASP A 39 -25.36 -24.78 -7.75
N VAL A 40 -25.11 -25.99 -8.24
CA VAL A 40 -23.78 -26.62 -8.25
C VAL A 40 -22.79 -25.80 -9.08
N ALA A 41 -23.23 -25.18 -10.18
CA ALA A 41 -22.34 -24.39 -11.03
C ALA A 41 -21.85 -23.13 -10.29
N THR A 42 -22.76 -22.39 -9.65
CA THR A 42 -22.41 -21.23 -8.81
C THR A 42 -21.52 -21.64 -7.63
N LEU A 43 -21.80 -22.77 -6.97
CA LEU A 43 -20.97 -23.28 -5.88
C LEU A 43 -19.52 -23.53 -6.32
N VAL A 44 -19.32 -24.24 -7.44
CA VAL A 44 -17.99 -24.55 -7.98
C VAL A 44 -17.27 -23.26 -8.40
N LEU A 45 -17.98 -22.35 -9.06
CA LEU A 45 -17.42 -21.09 -9.52
C LEU A 45 -16.98 -20.19 -8.36
N SER A 46 -17.86 -19.94 -7.38
CA SER A 46 -17.55 -19.14 -6.20
C SER A 46 -16.43 -19.77 -5.35
N GLY A 47 -16.42 -21.11 -5.20
CA GLY A 47 -15.31 -21.79 -4.52
C GLY A 47 -13.97 -21.60 -5.23
N THR A 48 -13.97 -21.67 -6.57
CA THR A 48 -12.77 -21.44 -7.39
C THR A 48 -12.28 -20.00 -7.27
N THR A 49 -13.18 -19.02 -7.37
CA THR A 49 -12.81 -17.60 -7.27
C THR A 49 -12.35 -17.22 -5.86
N ILE A 50 -12.91 -17.82 -4.81
CA ILE A 50 -12.43 -17.66 -3.43
C ILE A 50 -10.98 -18.13 -3.31
N ALA A 51 -10.68 -19.35 -3.78
CA ALA A 51 -9.34 -19.91 -3.71
C ALA A 51 -8.32 -19.04 -4.46
N LEU A 52 -8.64 -18.65 -5.71
CA LEU A 52 -7.78 -17.78 -6.51
C LEU A 52 -7.62 -16.39 -5.90
N SER A 53 -8.67 -15.85 -5.25
CA SER A 53 -8.58 -14.57 -4.56
C SER A 53 -7.60 -14.63 -3.39
N LEU A 54 -7.58 -15.72 -2.62
CA LEU A 54 -6.59 -15.92 -1.54
C LEU A 54 -5.16 -16.01 -2.09
N VAL A 55 -4.97 -16.70 -3.21
CA VAL A 55 -3.71 -16.80 -3.94
C VAL A 55 -3.23 -15.41 -4.37
N CYS A 56 -4.12 -14.59 -4.96
CA CYS A 56 -3.87 -13.19 -5.29
C CYS A 56 -3.59 -12.33 -4.06
N ILE A 57 -4.29 -12.48 -2.93
CA ILE A 57 -4.08 -11.71 -1.69
C ILE A 57 -2.71 -12.01 -1.08
N LEU A 58 -2.28 -13.27 -1.12
CA LEU A 58 -1.00 -13.70 -0.58
C LEU A 58 0.17 -13.33 -1.50
N GLY A 59 -0.07 -13.12 -2.80
CA GLY A 59 0.98 -12.82 -3.76
C GLY A 59 1.79 -14.08 -4.07
N TRP A 60 1.11 -15.21 -4.18
CA TRP A 60 1.68 -16.49 -4.57
C TRP A 60 1.16 -16.84 -5.95
N TRP A 61 1.96 -16.75 -7.01
CA TRP A 61 1.46 -16.94 -8.39
C TRP A 61 0.24 -16.05 -8.72
N ASP A 62 0.27 -14.83 -8.22
CA ASP A 62 -0.80 -13.84 -8.30
C ASP A 62 -1.12 -13.38 -9.72
N GLY A 63 -0.12 -13.28 -10.60
CA GLY A 63 -0.34 -12.94 -12.02
C GLY A 63 -1.25 -13.95 -12.74
N PRO A 64 -0.85 -15.24 -12.84
CA PRO A 64 -1.69 -16.27 -13.44
C PRO A 64 -3.05 -16.43 -12.75
N ALA A 65 -3.10 -16.36 -11.42
CA ALA A 65 -4.36 -16.40 -10.69
C ALA A 65 -5.30 -15.26 -11.08
N ALA A 66 -4.77 -14.05 -11.28
CA ALA A 66 -5.55 -12.89 -11.71
C ALA A 66 -6.09 -13.04 -13.15
N LEU A 67 -5.33 -13.66 -14.07
CA LEU A 67 -5.81 -13.95 -15.42
C LEU A 67 -6.98 -14.94 -15.42
N VAL A 68 -6.90 -15.98 -14.57
CA VAL A 68 -8.01 -16.92 -14.39
C VAL A 68 -9.21 -16.22 -13.77
N LEU A 69 -9.02 -15.43 -12.71
CA LEU A 69 -10.09 -14.62 -12.11
C LEU A 69 -10.74 -13.66 -13.11
N ALA A 70 -9.95 -13.00 -13.96
CA ALA A 70 -10.46 -12.13 -15.00
C ALA A 70 -11.36 -12.88 -15.98
N THR A 71 -10.95 -14.09 -16.37
CA THR A 71 -11.73 -14.95 -17.28
C THR A 71 -13.03 -15.38 -16.62
N LEU A 72 -12.99 -15.87 -15.38
CA LEU A 72 -14.18 -16.28 -14.63
C LEU A 72 -15.15 -15.12 -14.41
N MET A 73 -14.63 -13.95 -14.05
CA MET A 73 -15.44 -12.75 -13.87
C MET A 73 -16.03 -12.26 -15.21
N GLY A 74 -15.27 -12.30 -16.30
CA GLY A 74 -15.78 -11.95 -17.63
C GLY A 74 -16.91 -12.88 -18.09
N VAL A 75 -16.78 -14.18 -17.83
CA VAL A 75 -17.86 -15.16 -18.11
C VAL A 75 -19.10 -14.87 -17.26
N LEU A 76 -18.94 -14.53 -15.99
CA LEU A 76 -20.05 -14.14 -15.11
C LEU A 76 -20.78 -12.90 -15.64
N VAL A 77 -20.04 -11.84 -15.96
CA VAL A 77 -20.60 -10.59 -16.49
C VAL A 77 -21.32 -10.82 -17.83
N PHE A 78 -20.84 -11.76 -18.65
CA PHE A 78 -21.49 -12.10 -19.92
C PHE A 78 -22.75 -12.96 -19.74
N ARG A 79 -22.78 -13.84 -18.75
CA ARG A 79 -23.87 -14.80 -18.54
C ARG A 79 -25.00 -14.28 -17.67
N ASP A 80 -24.69 -13.41 -16.71
CA ASP A 80 -25.65 -12.92 -15.74
C ASP A 80 -26.17 -11.53 -16.18
N PRO A 81 -27.41 -11.43 -16.69
CA PRO A 81 -27.99 -10.15 -17.06
C PRO A 81 -28.24 -9.23 -15.85
N GLU A 82 -28.24 -9.79 -14.63
CA GLU A 82 -28.30 -9.02 -13.39
C GLU A 82 -26.93 -8.48 -12.97
N LEU A 83 -25.82 -8.92 -13.59
CA LEU A 83 -24.49 -8.31 -13.52
C LEU A 83 -24.32 -7.26 -14.63
N PRO A 84 -24.62 -6.00 -14.33
CA PRO A 84 -24.39 -4.88 -15.23
C PRO A 84 -22.97 -4.74 -15.77
N THR A 85 -22.93 -4.11 -16.95
CA THR A 85 -21.75 -3.98 -17.82
C THR A 85 -20.60 -3.20 -17.20
N SER A 86 -20.84 -2.32 -16.23
CA SER A 86 -19.76 -1.62 -15.53
C SER A 86 -18.91 -2.51 -14.58
N ALA A 87 -18.99 -3.84 -14.70
CA ALA A 87 -18.10 -4.82 -14.04
C ALA A 87 -16.83 -5.05 -14.85
N TRP A 88 -16.88 -4.73 -16.15
CA TRP A 88 -15.74 -4.82 -17.06
C TRP A 88 -14.46 -4.11 -16.58
N PRO A 89 -14.49 -2.98 -15.86
CA PRO A 89 -13.29 -2.40 -15.25
C PRO A 89 -12.57 -3.34 -14.28
N LEU A 90 -13.30 -4.15 -13.50
CA LEU A 90 -12.70 -5.15 -12.61
C LEU A 90 -12.08 -6.31 -13.41
N VAL A 91 -12.70 -6.70 -14.52
CA VAL A 91 -12.09 -7.69 -15.43
C VAL A 91 -10.81 -7.12 -16.04
N ALA A 92 -10.85 -5.88 -16.54
CA ALA A 92 -9.72 -5.21 -17.15
C ALA A 92 -8.56 -5.00 -16.16
N ILE A 93 -8.83 -4.64 -14.91
CA ILE A 93 -7.78 -4.45 -13.91
C ILE A 93 -7.13 -5.77 -13.47
N LEU A 94 -7.91 -6.87 -13.42
CA LEU A 94 -7.37 -8.21 -13.18
C LEU A 94 -6.47 -8.66 -14.33
N LEU A 95 -6.85 -8.39 -15.59
CA LEU A 95 -6.00 -8.63 -16.76
C LEU A 95 -4.71 -7.83 -16.69
N LEU A 96 -4.78 -6.54 -16.33
CA LEU A 96 -3.59 -5.69 -16.15
C LEU A 96 -2.68 -6.22 -15.04
N HIS A 97 -3.24 -6.67 -13.91
CA HIS A 97 -2.44 -7.30 -12.85
C HIS A 97 -1.77 -8.59 -13.32
N GLY A 98 -2.46 -9.40 -14.14
CA GLY A 98 -1.90 -10.60 -14.74
C GLY A 98 -0.65 -10.37 -15.59
N LEU A 99 -0.47 -9.15 -16.11
CA LEU A 99 0.69 -8.73 -16.90
C LEU A 99 1.73 -7.96 -16.08
N ALA A 100 1.50 -7.76 -14.78
CA ALA A 100 2.43 -7.03 -13.92
C ALA A 100 3.71 -7.83 -13.65
N PRO A 101 4.86 -7.16 -13.43
CA PRO A 101 6.09 -7.86 -13.05
C PRO A 101 5.87 -8.67 -11.76
N PRO A 102 6.30 -9.95 -11.74
CA PRO A 102 5.99 -10.85 -10.65
C PRO A 102 6.73 -10.46 -9.37
N ALA A 103 6.20 -10.95 -8.25
CA ALA A 103 6.84 -10.89 -6.95
C ALA A 103 7.23 -9.46 -6.50
N PRO A 104 6.26 -8.53 -6.42
CA PRO A 104 6.45 -7.26 -5.73
C PRO A 104 6.82 -7.49 -4.26
N PHE A 105 7.53 -6.55 -3.65
CA PHE A 105 7.86 -6.64 -2.22
C PHE A 105 6.61 -6.84 -1.35
N GLY A 106 6.69 -7.71 -0.35
CA GLY A 106 5.54 -8.09 0.49
C GLY A 106 4.72 -9.29 -0.01
N SER A 107 4.89 -9.72 -1.26
CA SER A 107 4.30 -10.96 -1.78
C SER A 107 4.99 -12.22 -1.23
N VAL A 108 4.31 -13.37 -1.24
CA VAL A 108 4.94 -14.67 -0.92
C VAL A 108 6.10 -14.97 -1.87
N MET A 109 5.95 -14.65 -3.16
CA MET A 109 6.99 -14.89 -4.15
C MET A 109 8.25 -14.03 -3.94
N ALA A 110 8.17 -12.93 -3.17
CA ALA A 110 9.32 -12.11 -2.81
C ALA A 110 10.04 -12.59 -1.52
N ARG A 111 9.54 -13.65 -0.85
CA ARG A 111 10.17 -14.16 0.37
C ARG A 111 11.59 -14.66 0.10
N GLY A 112 12.49 -14.41 1.05
CA GLY A 112 13.88 -14.88 0.99
C GLY A 112 14.82 -14.02 0.14
N ARG A 113 14.34 -13.00 -0.58
CA ARG A 113 15.21 -12.06 -1.29
C ARG A 113 16.14 -11.32 -0.34
N THR A 114 17.37 -11.06 -0.79
CA THR A 114 18.38 -10.28 -0.08
C THR A 114 18.09 -8.79 -0.17
N ASP A 115 17.82 -8.30 -1.39
CA ASP A 115 17.32 -6.94 -1.64
C ASP A 115 15.83 -6.86 -1.22
N PRO A 116 15.44 -5.91 -0.35
CA PRO A 116 14.04 -5.66 -0.03
C PRO A 116 13.16 -5.47 -1.26
N ASP A 117 13.53 -4.63 -2.22
CA ASP A 117 12.67 -4.36 -3.39
C ASP A 117 12.89 -5.34 -4.54
N GLY A 118 14.08 -5.93 -4.64
CA GLY A 118 14.47 -6.80 -5.75
C GLY A 118 14.44 -6.07 -7.09
N GLY A 119 14.69 -4.76 -7.09
CA GLY A 119 14.57 -3.90 -8.28
C GLY A 119 13.16 -3.78 -8.86
N TRP A 120 12.13 -4.20 -8.13
CA TRP A 120 10.75 -4.15 -8.63
C TRP A 120 10.27 -2.71 -8.81
N THR A 121 9.65 -2.42 -9.95
CA THR A 121 8.99 -1.14 -10.23
C THR A 121 7.71 -1.39 -11.01
N LEU A 122 6.70 -0.53 -10.83
CA LEU A 122 5.48 -0.59 -11.63
C LEU A 122 5.77 -0.04 -13.04
N PRO A 123 5.58 -0.80 -14.12
CA PRO A 123 5.86 -0.29 -15.46
C PRO A 123 4.98 0.91 -15.82
N THR A 124 5.57 1.93 -16.45
CA THR A 124 4.85 3.15 -16.82
C THR A 124 3.68 2.89 -17.77
N TRP A 125 3.80 1.90 -18.67
CA TRP A 125 2.71 1.50 -19.56
C TRP A 125 1.52 0.94 -18.78
N LEU A 126 1.77 0.10 -17.77
CA LEU A 126 0.72 -0.53 -16.97
C LEU A 126 -0.02 0.52 -16.15
N TYR A 127 0.71 1.46 -15.55
CA TYR A 127 0.12 2.63 -14.88
C TYR A 127 -0.73 3.49 -15.83
N ARG A 128 -0.27 3.74 -17.06
CA ARG A 128 -1.08 4.45 -18.08
C ARG A 128 -2.33 3.66 -18.48
N CYS A 129 -2.23 2.34 -18.59
CA CYS A 129 -3.39 1.48 -18.84
C CYS A 129 -4.40 1.53 -17.70
N ALA A 130 -3.97 1.64 -16.43
CA ALA A 130 -4.88 1.82 -15.30
C ALA A 130 -5.73 3.09 -15.42
N TRP A 131 -5.16 4.18 -15.95
CA TRP A 131 -5.93 5.38 -16.32
C TRP A 131 -6.95 5.12 -17.42
N GLY A 132 -6.61 4.29 -18.42
CA GLY A 132 -7.56 3.85 -19.45
C GLY A 132 -8.71 3.04 -18.87
N VAL A 133 -8.45 2.15 -17.92
CA VAL A 133 -9.49 1.39 -17.21
C VAL A 133 -10.35 2.30 -16.35
N LEU A 134 -9.77 3.29 -15.67
CA LEU A 134 -10.53 4.29 -14.92
C LEU A 134 -11.42 5.14 -15.84
N LEU A 135 -10.91 5.57 -17.01
CA LEU A 135 -11.70 6.28 -18.01
C LEU A 135 -12.86 5.41 -18.50
N LEU A 136 -12.60 4.14 -18.83
CA LEU A 136 -13.65 3.20 -19.22
C LEU A 136 -14.71 3.09 -18.12
N ALA A 137 -14.30 2.96 -16.86
CA ALA A 137 -15.24 2.92 -15.73
C ALA A 137 -16.11 4.18 -15.65
N MET A 138 -15.51 5.36 -15.82
CA MET A 138 -16.25 6.63 -15.80
C MET A 138 -17.21 6.77 -16.99
N VAL A 139 -16.81 6.34 -18.19
CA VAL A 139 -17.68 6.34 -19.38
C VAL A 139 -18.87 5.41 -19.14
N MET A 140 -18.61 4.16 -18.72
CA MET A 140 -19.66 3.18 -18.45
C MET A 140 -20.63 3.68 -17.38
N ALA A 141 -20.14 4.32 -16.32
CA ALA A 141 -20.98 4.92 -15.29
C ALA A 141 -21.83 6.10 -15.83
N ALA A 142 -21.26 6.98 -16.66
CA ALA A 142 -21.98 8.14 -17.19
C ALA A 142 -23.12 7.79 -18.16
N PHE A 143 -23.06 6.60 -18.77
CA PHE A 143 -24.09 6.08 -19.68
C PHE A 143 -24.88 4.91 -19.08
N ASP A 144 -24.76 4.65 -17.78
CA ASP A 144 -25.54 3.61 -17.11
C ASP A 144 -27.03 4.00 -17.12
N PRO A 145 -27.95 3.13 -17.58
CA PRO A 145 -29.38 3.43 -17.64
C PRO A 145 -30.00 3.85 -16.30
N ARG A 146 -29.44 3.38 -15.17
CA ARG A 146 -29.90 3.75 -13.83
C ARG A 146 -29.53 5.19 -13.49
N ILE A 147 -28.37 5.65 -13.94
CA ILE A 147 -27.95 7.06 -13.82
C ILE A 147 -28.70 7.90 -14.85
N GLU A 148 -28.97 7.37 -16.04
CA GLU A 148 -29.80 8.04 -17.04
C GLU A 148 -31.24 8.26 -16.54
N ALA A 149 -31.78 7.36 -15.73
CA ALA A 149 -33.10 7.49 -15.11
C ALA A 149 -33.11 8.38 -13.85
N SER A 150 -31.96 8.87 -13.39
CA SER A 150 -31.85 9.69 -12.18
C SER A 150 -32.27 11.16 -12.40
N GLU A 151 -32.33 11.91 -11.30
CA GLU A 151 -32.63 13.35 -11.30
C GLU A 151 -31.74 14.11 -12.30
N PRO A 152 -32.27 15.14 -13.00
CA PRO A 152 -31.53 15.88 -14.02
C PRO A 152 -30.19 16.42 -13.55
N ILE A 153 -30.10 16.81 -12.28
CA ILE A 153 -28.87 17.31 -11.66
C ILE A 153 -27.81 16.21 -11.56
N ILE A 154 -28.19 15.00 -11.14
CA ILE A 154 -27.24 13.87 -10.98
C ILE A 154 -26.68 13.46 -12.33
N ARG A 155 -27.54 13.34 -13.35
CA ARG A 155 -27.16 13.04 -14.73
C ARG A 155 -26.25 14.09 -15.34
N LEU A 156 -26.52 15.38 -15.08
CA LEU A 156 -25.65 16.46 -15.54
C LEU A 156 -24.28 16.41 -14.85
N LEU A 157 -24.26 16.23 -13.52
CA LEU A 157 -23.03 16.17 -12.73
C LEU A 157 -22.14 15.00 -13.12
N SER A 158 -22.70 13.82 -13.40
CA SER A 158 -21.92 12.64 -13.82
C SER A 158 -21.23 12.85 -15.18
N ARG A 159 -21.95 13.39 -16.16
CA ARG A 159 -21.41 13.69 -17.51
C ARG A 159 -20.40 14.83 -17.46
N ALA A 160 -20.69 15.89 -16.71
CA ALA A 160 -19.76 17.00 -16.51
C ALA A 160 -18.47 16.52 -15.82
N GLY A 161 -18.60 15.68 -14.79
CA GLY A 161 -17.49 15.02 -14.10
C GLY A 161 -16.62 14.21 -15.04
N LEU A 162 -17.22 13.36 -15.89
CA LEU A 162 -16.50 12.57 -16.91
C LEU A 162 -15.70 13.46 -17.88
N VAL A 163 -16.34 14.49 -18.46
CA VAL A 163 -15.68 15.41 -19.41
C VAL A 163 -14.52 16.13 -18.74
N ALA A 164 -14.75 16.71 -17.57
CA ALA A 164 -13.73 17.44 -16.84
C ALA A 164 -12.57 16.53 -16.39
N THR A 165 -12.85 15.32 -15.91
CA THR A 165 -11.80 14.33 -15.58
C THR A 165 -10.99 13.97 -16.82
N THR A 166 -11.62 13.77 -17.98
CA THR A 166 -10.92 13.43 -19.23
C THR A 166 -9.98 14.55 -19.68
N VAL A 167 -10.47 15.80 -19.68
CA VAL A 167 -9.67 16.99 -20.02
C VAL A 167 -8.49 17.16 -19.05
N LEU A 168 -8.74 17.03 -17.74
CA LEU A 168 -7.70 17.17 -16.73
C LEU A 168 -6.70 16.01 -16.74
N ALA A 169 -7.10 14.80 -17.13
CA ALA A 169 -6.21 13.64 -17.18
C ALA A 169 -5.18 13.71 -18.32
N ALA A 170 -5.46 14.51 -19.36
CA ALA A 170 -4.55 14.72 -20.50
C ALA A 170 -3.23 15.40 -20.07
N GLY A 171 -3.27 16.28 -19.07
CA GLY A 171 -2.08 16.95 -18.53
C GLY A 171 -1.51 16.26 -17.29
N ASN A 172 -0.22 15.93 -17.28
CA ASN A 172 0.45 15.33 -16.10
C ASN A 172 0.27 16.18 -14.82
N ARG A 173 0.30 17.51 -14.95
CA ARG A 173 0.14 18.46 -13.82
C ARG A 173 -1.28 18.51 -13.27
N THR A 174 -2.28 18.14 -14.07
CA THR A 174 -3.71 18.20 -13.73
C THR A 174 -4.30 16.84 -13.39
N ARG A 175 -3.54 15.74 -13.51
CA ARG A 175 -4.00 14.38 -13.18
C ARG A 175 -4.44 14.23 -11.73
N SER A 176 -3.82 14.91 -10.78
CA SER A 176 -4.27 14.90 -9.37
C SER A 176 -5.68 15.45 -9.22
N TRP A 177 -5.98 16.56 -9.91
CA TRP A 177 -7.33 17.13 -9.97
C TRP A 177 -8.31 16.22 -10.72
N ALA A 178 -7.89 15.61 -11.83
CA ALA A 178 -8.70 14.65 -12.57
C ALA A 178 -9.14 13.46 -11.69
N TRP A 179 -8.20 12.92 -10.92
CA TRP A 179 -8.44 11.81 -10.00
C TRP A 179 -9.37 12.20 -8.85
N LEU A 180 -9.16 13.39 -8.24
CA LEU A 180 -10.02 13.92 -7.19
C LEU A 180 -11.46 14.12 -7.69
N LEU A 181 -11.61 14.70 -8.90
CA LEU A 181 -12.92 14.91 -9.50
C LEU A 181 -13.63 13.60 -9.83
N ALA A 182 -12.90 12.60 -10.33
CA ALA A 182 -13.44 11.26 -10.56
C ALA A 182 -13.94 10.63 -9.25
N GLY A 183 -13.16 10.75 -8.16
CA GLY A 183 -13.54 10.27 -6.84
C GLY A 183 -14.78 10.98 -6.27
N LEU A 184 -14.84 12.31 -6.37
CA LEU A 184 -16.00 13.10 -5.94
C LEU A 184 -17.25 12.75 -6.74
N THR A 185 -17.12 12.58 -8.06
CA THR A 185 -18.22 12.13 -8.92
C THR A 185 -18.73 10.77 -8.44
N GLY A 186 -17.82 9.83 -8.16
CA GLY A 186 -18.18 8.54 -7.58
C GLY A 186 -18.87 8.64 -6.22
N LEU A 187 -18.42 9.53 -5.33
CA LEU A 187 -19.05 9.76 -4.01
C LEU A 187 -20.45 10.41 -4.11
N VAL A 188 -20.68 11.26 -5.11
CA VAL A 188 -22.01 11.86 -5.34
C VAL A 188 -22.98 10.79 -5.85
N LEU A 189 -22.55 9.99 -6.84
CA LEU A 189 -23.33 8.85 -7.33
C LEU A 189 -23.58 7.83 -6.22
N ALA A 190 -22.65 7.70 -5.29
CA ALA A 190 -22.80 6.89 -4.10
C ALA A 190 -23.91 7.37 -3.17
N ALA A 191 -23.84 8.65 -2.78
CA ALA A 191 -24.78 9.24 -1.85
C ALA A 191 -26.21 9.32 -2.42
N ALA A 192 -26.36 9.40 -3.74
CA ALA A 192 -27.64 9.46 -4.42
C ALA A 192 -28.43 8.13 -4.41
N GLY A 193 -27.93 7.07 -3.77
CA GLY A 193 -28.57 5.74 -3.82
C GLY A 193 -28.50 5.09 -5.20
N THR A 194 -27.95 5.78 -6.20
CA THR A 194 -27.50 5.24 -7.47
C THR A 194 -26.19 4.47 -7.28
N LEU A 195 -25.92 3.93 -6.08
CA LEU A 195 -24.70 3.24 -5.67
C LEU A 195 -24.83 1.74 -5.95
N PRO A 196 -24.38 1.27 -7.11
CA PRO A 196 -24.42 -0.12 -7.41
C PRO A 196 -22.96 -0.59 -7.22
N TRP A 197 -22.78 -1.90 -7.17
CA TRP A 197 -21.52 -2.63 -7.38
C TRP A 197 -20.53 -1.97 -8.40
N ILE A 198 -20.97 -1.07 -9.30
CA ILE A 198 -20.19 -0.15 -10.18
C ILE A 198 -18.99 0.45 -9.46
N LEU A 199 -19.20 1.09 -8.31
CA LEU A 199 -18.14 1.83 -7.64
C LEU A 199 -17.12 0.88 -7.04
N LEU A 200 -17.61 -0.21 -6.44
CA LEU A 200 -16.77 -1.27 -5.87
C LEU A 200 -15.88 -1.92 -6.93
N ALA A 201 -16.43 -2.32 -8.08
CA ALA A 201 -15.68 -2.91 -9.19
C ALA A 201 -14.63 -1.97 -9.78
N SER A 202 -14.87 -0.66 -9.70
CA SER A 202 -13.96 0.38 -10.19
C SER A 202 -12.88 0.78 -9.19
N VAL A 203 -13.06 0.48 -7.89
CA VAL A 203 -12.11 0.87 -6.82
C VAL A 203 -10.68 0.44 -7.16
N PRO A 204 -10.38 -0.81 -7.55
CA PRO A 204 -9.00 -1.20 -7.81
C PRO A 204 -8.35 -0.39 -8.94
N ALA A 205 -9.10 -0.07 -10.00
CA ALA A 205 -8.60 0.78 -11.08
C ALA A 205 -8.34 2.21 -10.60
N TRP A 206 -9.26 2.78 -9.80
CA TRP A 206 -9.11 4.11 -9.23
C TRP A 206 -7.91 4.20 -8.28
N LEU A 207 -7.71 3.16 -7.45
CA LEU A 207 -6.57 3.06 -6.54
C LEU A 207 -5.24 2.89 -7.31
N LEU A 208 -5.19 2.09 -8.38
CA LEU A 208 -3.96 1.90 -9.16
C LEU A 208 -3.61 3.15 -9.99
N ALA A 209 -4.62 3.90 -10.42
CA ALA A 209 -4.43 5.16 -11.16
C ALA A 209 -3.97 6.33 -10.28
N LEU A 210 -4.01 6.19 -8.94
CA LEU A 210 -3.44 7.16 -8.01
C LEU A 210 -1.91 7.19 -8.16
N ASP A 211 -1.33 8.38 -8.30
CA ASP A 211 0.11 8.57 -8.16
C ASP A 211 0.46 8.80 -6.68
N PRO A 212 1.19 7.88 -6.02
CA PRO A 212 1.52 8.05 -4.62
C PRO A 212 2.42 9.27 -4.34
N THR A 213 3.07 9.86 -5.35
CA THR A 213 3.85 11.10 -5.17
C THR A 213 2.99 12.33 -4.89
N TRP A 214 1.71 12.32 -5.24
CA TRP A 214 0.80 13.41 -4.90
C TRP A 214 0.60 13.53 -3.39
N ILE A 215 0.76 12.43 -2.67
CA ILE A 215 0.73 12.40 -1.21
C ILE A 215 2.18 12.50 -0.74
N ALA A 216 2.64 13.74 -0.63
CA ALA A 216 4.00 14.02 -0.18
C ALA A 216 4.28 13.32 1.15
N ALA A 217 5.52 12.87 1.34
CA ALA A 217 6.05 12.56 2.66
C ALA A 217 5.71 13.69 3.63
N GLY A 218 5.36 13.31 4.86
CA GLY A 218 5.17 14.27 5.94
C GLY A 218 6.42 15.14 5.99
N ARG A 219 6.21 16.47 6.00
CA ARG A 219 7.30 17.43 6.20
C ARG A 219 7.99 17.09 7.53
N SER A 220 9.04 16.28 7.49
CA SER A 220 10.31 16.76 8.00
C SER A 220 10.51 18.13 7.35
N SER A 221 10.65 19.18 8.14
CA SER A 221 10.66 20.59 7.76
C SER A 221 11.82 20.99 6.85
N ARG A 222 12.14 20.21 5.81
CA ARG A 222 13.25 20.50 4.93
C ARG A 222 12.85 21.62 3.97
N SER A 223 13.15 22.85 4.36
CA SER A 223 13.52 23.88 3.39
C SER A 223 14.71 23.32 2.58
N PRO A 224 14.76 23.49 1.25
CA PRO A 224 15.91 23.06 0.45
C PRO A 224 17.25 23.65 0.92
N ASN A 225 17.24 24.66 1.80
CA ASN A 225 18.41 25.27 2.45
C ASN A 225 18.60 24.94 3.95
N ALA A 226 17.80 24.07 4.57
CA ALA A 226 17.90 23.81 6.02
C ALA A 226 18.80 22.61 6.37
N THR A 227 19.73 22.83 7.29
CA THR A 227 20.60 21.87 8.01
C THR A 227 19.85 21.02 9.05
N ASP A 228 18.55 20.79 8.88
CA ASP A 228 17.75 20.04 9.86
C ASP A 228 18.19 18.55 9.87
N PRO A 229 18.32 17.94 11.07
CA PRO A 229 18.71 16.56 11.19
C PRO A 229 17.64 15.60 10.63
N PRO A 230 18.04 14.44 10.07
CA PRO A 230 17.11 13.43 9.60
C PRO A 230 16.30 12.83 10.77
N ALA A 231 15.15 12.23 10.45
CA ALA A 231 14.45 11.39 11.42
C ALA A 231 15.25 10.11 11.68
N TRP A 232 15.16 9.57 12.89
CA TRP A 232 15.81 8.31 13.27
C TRP A 232 14.79 7.21 13.52
N LEU A 233 15.06 6.02 12.98
CA LEU A 233 14.37 4.78 13.29
C LEU A 233 15.32 3.86 14.06
N PHE A 234 15.04 3.69 15.35
CA PHE A 234 15.74 2.73 16.20
C PHE A 234 14.98 1.42 16.30
N TYR A 235 15.72 0.31 16.26
CA TYR A 235 15.15 -1.04 16.26
C TYR A 235 15.92 -2.02 17.16
N ASP A 236 15.22 -3.04 17.66
CA ASP A 236 15.83 -4.18 18.35
C ASP A 236 16.48 -5.14 17.34
N GLY A 237 17.82 -5.24 17.40
CA GLY A 237 18.63 -6.11 16.54
C GLY A 237 18.48 -7.61 16.79
N GLN A 238 17.96 -8.02 17.96
CA GLN A 238 17.71 -9.42 18.29
C GLN A 238 16.29 -9.88 17.92
N CYS A 239 15.44 -8.96 17.45
CA CYS A 239 14.06 -9.24 17.08
C CYS A 239 13.90 -9.45 15.57
N GLY A 240 13.51 -10.67 15.16
CA GLY A 240 13.22 -11.00 13.76
C GLY A 240 12.07 -10.17 13.16
N LEU A 241 11.06 -9.81 13.97
CA LEU A 241 9.98 -8.92 13.56
C LEU A 241 10.49 -7.50 13.27
N CYS A 242 11.32 -6.94 14.16
CA CYS A 242 11.91 -5.61 13.98
C CYS A 242 12.80 -5.56 12.73
N HIS A 243 13.61 -6.59 12.49
CA HIS A 243 14.44 -6.68 11.29
C HIS A 243 13.58 -6.72 10.00
N ARG A 244 12.48 -7.47 10.01
CA ARG A 244 11.54 -7.50 8.87
C ARG A 244 10.87 -6.14 8.67
N PHE A 245 10.49 -5.46 9.75
CA PHE A 245 9.91 -4.12 9.68
C PHE A 245 10.90 -3.11 9.09
N VAL A 246 12.15 -3.11 9.54
CA VAL A 246 13.22 -2.28 8.96
C VAL A 246 13.37 -2.52 7.46
N ARG A 247 13.36 -3.78 7.00
CA ARG A 247 13.40 -4.09 5.57
C ARG A 247 12.21 -3.50 4.79
N ILE A 248 11.01 -3.51 5.38
CA ILE A 248 9.83 -2.87 4.77
C ILE A 248 10.07 -1.38 4.63
N VAL A 249 10.55 -0.74 5.70
CA VAL A 249 10.81 0.70 5.69
C VAL A 249 11.87 1.08 4.66
N LEU A 250 12.91 0.26 4.49
CA LEU A 250 13.94 0.50 3.48
C LEU A 250 13.42 0.40 2.05
N ALA A 251 12.56 -0.59 1.78
CA ALA A 251 11.89 -0.80 0.48
C ALA A 251 10.94 0.35 0.14
N GLU A 252 10.33 0.94 1.16
CA GLU A 252 9.28 1.94 0.97
C GLU A 252 9.79 3.39 1.03
N ASP A 253 10.94 3.62 1.63
CA ASP A 253 11.56 4.93 1.74
C ASP A 253 12.25 5.33 0.44
N ARG A 254 11.72 6.36 -0.21
CA ARG A 254 12.16 6.86 -1.51
C ARG A 254 13.24 7.91 -1.41
N ASP A 255 13.37 8.55 -0.25
CA ASP A 255 14.33 9.62 -0.01
C ASP A 255 15.32 9.17 1.08
N PRO A 256 16.52 8.71 0.68
CA PRO A 256 17.51 8.20 1.63
C PRO A 256 18.03 9.26 2.61
N THR A 257 17.64 10.53 2.43
CA THR A 257 18.04 11.65 3.30
C THR A 257 17.04 11.93 4.43
N VAL A 258 15.84 11.36 4.40
CA VAL A 258 14.76 11.66 5.36
C VAL A 258 14.84 10.79 6.61
N LEU A 259 15.35 9.55 6.47
CA LEU A 259 15.38 8.57 7.54
C LEU A 259 16.75 7.91 7.70
N ARG A 260 17.26 7.91 8.93
CA ARG A 260 18.44 7.15 9.37
C ARG A 260 18.01 5.99 10.26
N LEU A 261 18.71 4.87 10.16
CA LEU A 261 18.41 3.64 10.90
C LEU A 261 19.57 3.26 11.81
N ALA A 262 19.28 2.88 13.05
CA ALA A 262 20.29 2.43 14.00
C ALA A 262 19.73 1.39 14.97
N PRO A 263 20.54 0.45 15.49
CA PRO A 263 20.08 -0.45 16.54
C PRO A 263 19.92 0.31 17.87
N LEU A 264 18.97 -0.14 18.72
CA LEU A 264 18.77 0.41 20.07
C LEU A 264 20.02 0.25 20.96
N ALA A 265 20.81 -0.81 20.74
CA ALA A 265 22.07 -1.04 21.45
C ALA A 265 23.27 -0.26 20.86
N GLY A 266 23.05 0.54 19.81
CA GLY A 266 24.12 1.28 19.12
C GLY A 266 24.47 2.61 19.77
N LYS A 267 25.64 3.15 19.42
CA LYS A 267 26.14 4.44 19.93
C LYS A 267 25.20 5.60 19.57
N ALA A 268 24.66 5.59 18.35
CA ALA A 268 23.75 6.62 17.85
C ALA A 268 22.49 6.78 18.74
N PHE A 269 21.96 5.68 19.31
CA PHE A 269 20.78 5.77 20.17
C PHE A 269 21.05 6.56 21.44
N ARG A 270 22.22 6.37 22.06
CA ARG A 270 22.62 7.11 23.28
C ARG A 270 23.01 8.56 23.01
N GLU A 271 23.48 8.86 21.80
CA GLU A 271 23.79 10.24 21.38
C GLU A 271 22.50 11.04 21.08
N VAL A 272 21.47 10.38 20.53
CA VAL A 272 20.24 11.03 20.07
C VAL A 272 19.14 11.04 21.13
N VAL A 273 19.08 10.05 22.02
CA VAL A 273 18.03 9.92 23.03
C VAL A 273 18.61 10.12 24.43
N GLU A 274 17.99 11.02 25.19
CA GLU A 274 18.41 11.31 26.56
C GLU A 274 18.34 10.05 27.45
N PRO A 275 19.35 9.77 28.31
CA PRO A 275 19.40 8.56 29.12
C PRO A 275 18.16 8.34 30.02
N SER A 276 17.59 9.42 30.54
CA SER A 276 16.38 9.43 31.38
C SER A 276 15.17 8.88 30.62
N ILE A 277 15.03 9.26 29.34
CA ILE A 277 13.98 8.79 28.45
C ILE A 277 14.31 7.35 28.02
N ALA A 278 15.56 7.07 27.63
CA ALA A 278 15.99 5.78 27.13
C ALA A 278 15.63 4.61 28.06
N ALA A 279 15.76 4.78 29.38
CA ALA A 279 15.42 3.76 30.38
C ALA A 279 13.93 3.39 30.41
N THR A 280 13.05 4.25 29.88
CA THR A 280 11.59 4.04 29.85
C THR A 280 11.08 3.52 28.51
N LEU A 281 11.95 3.42 27.51
CA LEU A 281 11.55 3.06 26.15
C LEU A 281 11.38 1.55 25.98
N PRO A 282 10.43 1.11 25.14
CA PRO A 282 10.28 -0.29 24.85
C PRO A 282 11.43 -0.80 23.97
N GLU A 283 11.91 -2.01 24.23
CA GLU A 283 12.91 -2.70 23.40
C GLU A 283 12.33 -3.16 22.06
N SER A 284 11.87 -2.26 21.21
CA SER A 284 11.16 -2.60 19.97
C SER A 284 11.46 -1.61 18.85
N ILE A 285 10.49 -0.79 18.44
CA ILE A 285 10.63 0.26 17.45
C ILE A 285 10.46 1.61 18.15
N VAL A 286 11.46 2.47 18.01
CA VAL A 286 11.45 3.85 18.49
C VAL A 286 11.75 4.76 17.31
N VAL A 287 10.98 5.84 17.16
CA VAL A 287 11.20 6.83 16.10
C VAL A 287 11.48 8.18 16.74
N VAL A 288 12.56 8.83 16.36
CA VAL A 288 12.85 10.21 16.77
C VAL A 288 12.62 11.12 15.56
N THR A 289 11.74 12.09 15.72
CA THR A 289 11.43 13.05 14.65
C THR A 289 12.51 14.13 14.55
N PRO A 290 12.59 14.88 13.43
CA PRO A 290 13.57 15.96 13.28
C PRO A 290 13.51 17.02 14.38
N ASP A 291 12.33 17.25 14.95
CA ASP A 291 12.08 18.13 16.10
C ASP A 291 12.32 17.45 17.46
N SER A 292 13.15 16.39 17.49
CA SER A 292 13.58 15.65 18.68
C SER A 292 12.46 15.02 19.52
N ARG A 293 11.27 14.80 18.94
CA ARG A 293 10.20 14.07 19.65
C ARG A 293 10.41 12.58 19.54
N VAL A 294 10.41 11.90 20.68
CA VAL A 294 10.49 10.44 20.76
C VAL A 294 9.08 9.85 20.63
N LEU A 295 8.86 9.11 19.55
CA LEU A 295 7.64 8.37 19.28
C LEU A 295 7.87 6.89 19.59
N THR A 296 6.92 6.28 20.28
CA THR A 296 6.93 4.86 20.65
C THR A 296 5.62 4.19 20.27
N ARG A 297 5.58 2.85 20.34
CA ARG A 297 4.36 2.05 20.14
C ARG A 297 3.62 2.41 18.84
N SER A 298 2.30 2.58 18.88
CA SER A 298 1.50 2.93 17.72
C SER A 298 1.91 4.28 17.12
N ASP A 299 2.31 5.26 17.94
CA ASP A 299 2.72 6.57 17.46
C ASP A 299 4.02 6.53 16.65
N ALA A 300 4.95 5.62 16.96
CA ALA A 300 6.14 5.38 16.15
C ALA A 300 5.77 4.89 14.74
N ILE A 301 4.86 3.91 14.65
CA ILE A 301 4.41 3.34 13.37
C ILE A 301 3.66 4.39 12.54
N LEU A 302 2.77 5.15 13.16
CA LEU A 302 2.02 6.22 12.51
C LEU A 302 2.90 7.42 12.13
N GLY A 303 3.95 7.70 12.89
CA GLY A 303 4.96 8.71 12.58
C GLY A 303 5.76 8.30 11.34
N LEU A 304 6.21 7.05 11.30
CA LEU A 304 6.96 6.52 10.17
C LEU A 304 6.15 6.47 8.88
N GLY A 305 4.89 6.03 8.95
CA GLY A 305 3.99 6.05 7.79
C GLY A 305 3.80 7.46 7.22
N ARG A 306 3.78 8.49 8.07
CA ARG A 306 3.81 9.88 7.60
C ARG A 306 5.11 10.21 6.89
N SER A 307 6.27 9.86 7.46
CA SER A 307 7.59 10.14 6.86
C SER A 307 7.78 9.46 5.50
N LEU A 308 7.20 8.27 5.29
CA LEU A 308 7.29 7.54 4.02
C LEU A 308 6.42 8.12 2.88
N GLY A 309 5.37 8.88 3.21
CA GLY A 309 4.46 9.44 2.21
C GLY A 309 3.57 8.41 1.50
N GLY A 310 2.99 8.80 0.36
CA GLY A 310 2.16 7.93 -0.46
C GLY A 310 1.02 7.26 0.30
N TRP A 311 0.81 5.98 0.00
CA TRP A 311 -0.16 5.13 0.67
C TRP A 311 0.07 4.99 2.17
N TRP A 312 1.33 4.99 2.62
CA TRP A 312 1.66 4.85 4.04
C TRP A 312 1.18 6.03 4.86
N ARG A 313 1.25 7.25 4.29
CA ARG A 313 0.70 8.45 4.93
C ARG A 313 -0.82 8.42 5.00
N LEU A 314 -1.50 7.92 3.96
CA LEU A 314 -2.95 7.74 3.97
C LEU A 314 -3.38 6.72 5.04
N LEU A 315 -2.74 5.55 5.07
CA LEU A 315 -3.01 4.51 6.07
C LEU A 315 -2.74 5.01 7.49
N ALA A 316 -1.64 5.76 7.69
CA ALA A 316 -1.36 6.39 8.97
C ALA A 316 -2.40 7.46 9.35
N GLY A 317 -3.01 8.13 8.37
CA GLY A 317 -4.13 9.04 8.60
C GLY A 317 -5.39 8.31 9.05
N VAL A 318 -5.78 7.25 8.34
CA VAL A 318 -6.95 6.42 8.68
C VAL A 318 -6.77 5.75 10.05
N ALA A 319 -5.60 5.15 10.31
CA ALA A 319 -5.32 4.49 11.58
C ALA A 319 -5.27 5.45 12.78
N ARG A 320 -5.15 6.77 12.56
CA ARG A 320 -5.28 7.78 13.64
C ARG A 320 -6.71 8.01 14.10
N LEU A 321 -7.71 7.64 13.29
CA LEU A 321 -9.12 7.66 13.70
C LEU A 321 -9.41 6.63 14.79
N VAL A 322 -8.58 5.58 14.89
CA VAL A 322 -8.66 4.59 15.96
C VAL A 322 -8.12 5.20 17.27
N PRO A 323 -8.91 5.17 18.38
CA PRO A 323 -8.48 5.68 19.67
C PRO A 323 -7.14 5.09 20.13
N ARG A 324 -6.28 5.95 20.71
CA ARG A 324 -4.94 5.58 21.18
C ARG A 324 -4.90 4.29 22.03
N PRO A 325 -5.80 4.07 23.01
CA PRO A 325 -5.74 2.87 23.84
C PRO A 325 -5.89 1.58 23.04
N LEU A 326 -6.75 1.57 22.01
CA LEU A 326 -6.99 0.39 21.18
C LEU A 326 -5.79 0.07 20.29
N ARG A 327 -5.21 1.09 19.64
CA ARG A 327 -4.02 0.89 18.79
C ARG A 327 -2.77 0.55 19.60
N ASP A 328 -2.63 1.09 20.81
CA ASP A 328 -1.52 0.73 21.72
C ASP A 328 -1.71 -0.68 22.30
N LEU A 329 -2.95 -1.09 22.59
CA LEU A 329 -3.24 -2.48 22.98
C LEU A 329 -2.85 -3.47 21.87
N ALA A 330 -3.25 -3.18 20.63
CA ALA A 330 -2.87 -4.01 19.48
C ALA A 330 -1.34 -4.09 19.32
N TYR A 331 -0.65 -2.96 19.51
CA TYR A 331 0.81 -2.93 19.51
C TYR A 331 1.41 -3.79 20.62
N ASP A 332 0.93 -3.67 21.86
CA ASP A 332 1.44 -4.39 23.01
C ASP A 332 1.20 -5.91 22.91
N VAL A 333 0.10 -6.33 22.27
CA VAL A 333 -0.12 -7.75 21.93
C VAL A 333 0.96 -8.24 20.96
N ILE A 334 1.21 -7.53 19.86
CA ILE A 334 2.23 -7.89 18.86
C ILE A 334 3.63 -7.89 19.49
N ALA A 335 3.94 -6.88 20.30
CA ALA A 335 5.23 -6.74 20.98
C ALA A 335 5.51 -7.93 21.90
N ARG A 336 4.50 -8.43 22.62
CA ARG A 336 4.65 -9.61 23.50
C ARG A 336 4.92 -10.91 22.73
N ILE A 337 4.35 -11.07 21.54
CA ILE A 337 4.52 -12.29 20.73
C ILE A 337 5.68 -12.19 19.71
N ARG A 338 6.37 -11.04 19.62
CA ARG A 338 7.33 -10.73 18.54
C ARG A 338 8.45 -11.75 18.37
N HIS A 339 8.96 -12.31 19.47
CA HIS A 339 10.04 -13.31 19.44
C HIS A 339 9.52 -14.72 19.09
N ARG A 340 8.21 -14.95 19.14
CA ARG A 340 7.55 -16.19 18.72
C ARG A 340 7.11 -16.14 17.26
N LEU A 341 6.75 -14.95 16.76
CA LEU A 341 6.28 -14.76 15.38
C LEU A 341 7.37 -14.99 14.33
N PHE A 342 8.63 -14.67 14.66
CA PHE A 342 9.74 -14.78 13.72
C PHE A 342 10.99 -15.29 14.42
N THR A 343 11.65 -16.26 13.79
CA THR A 343 12.95 -16.77 14.23
C THR A 343 13.96 -15.63 14.30
N ARG A 344 14.83 -15.65 15.32
CA ARG A 344 15.95 -14.73 15.42
C ARG A 344 16.79 -14.79 14.14
N PRO A 345 17.33 -13.67 13.65
CA PRO A 345 18.27 -13.70 12.53
C PRO A 345 19.44 -14.64 12.88
N THR A 346 19.54 -15.77 12.17
CA THR A 346 20.57 -16.81 12.42
C THR A 346 21.90 -16.50 11.75
N LYS A 347 21.96 -15.50 10.88
CA LYS A 347 23.19 -15.05 10.22
C LYS A 347 23.61 -13.71 10.81
N ALA A 348 24.89 -13.59 11.19
CA ALA A 348 25.51 -12.31 11.44
C ALA A 348 25.25 -11.38 10.25
N CYS A 349 24.78 -10.17 10.56
CA CYS A 349 24.47 -9.03 9.68
C CYS A 349 24.50 -9.32 8.16
N PRO A 350 23.36 -9.37 7.44
CA PRO A 350 23.41 -9.46 5.98
C PRO A 350 24.24 -8.29 5.47
N LEU A 351 25.28 -8.56 4.68
CA LEU A 351 26.13 -7.52 4.09
C LEU A 351 25.21 -6.50 3.39
N LEU A 352 25.09 -5.30 3.97
CA LEU A 352 24.25 -4.28 3.41
C LEU A 352 24.81 -3.89 2.03
N PRO A 353 23.97 -3.86 0.98
CA PRO A 353 24.34 -3.26 -0.29
C PRO A 353 24.98 -1.88 -0.06
N PRO A 354 26.02 -1.50 -0.82
CA PRO A 354 26.74 -0.23 -0.62
C PRO A 354 25.81 0.98 -0.50
N ALA A 355 24.76 1.03 -1.35
CA ALA A 355 23.76 2.10 -1.38
C ALA A 355 22.93 2.25 -0.08
N LEU A 356 22.84 1.19 0.73
CA LEU A 356 22.11 1.23 2.00
C LEU A 356 23.01 1.55 3.20
N ARG A 357 24.34 1.42 3.07
CA ARG A 357 25.26 1.67 4.20
C ARG A 357 25.17 3.09 4.73
N GLU A 358 25.01 4.07 3.84
CA GLU A 358 24.90 5.50 4.21
C GLU A 358 23.62 5.82 5.02
N ARG A 359 22.63 4.92 5.00
CA ARG A 359 21.38 5.07 5.76
C ARG A 359 21.47 4.49 7.16
N PHE A 360 22.46 3.62 7.42
CA PHE A 360 22.62 2.93 8.69
C PHE A 360 23.77 3.51 9.50
N ASP A 361 23.51 3.79 10.78
CA ASP A 361 24.56 3.98 11.77
C ASP A 361 24.73 2.68 12.57
N LEU A 362 25.77 1.92 12.22
CA LEU A 362 26.12 0.65 12.86
C LEU A 362 27.28 0.80 13.86
N ARG A 363 27.58 2.02 14.31
CA ARG A 363 28.60 2.23 15.34
C ARG A 363 28.11 1.56 16.64
N CYS A 364 28.66 0.38 16.93
CA CYS A 364 28.54 -0.27 18.23
C CYS A 364 29.74 0.14 19.09
N ASP A 365 29.61 0.00 20.41
CA ASP A 365 30.79 0.07 21.26
C ASP A 365 31.74 -1.08 20.91
N PRO A 366 33.07 -0.87 21.05
CA PRO A 366 33.97 -2.00 21.17
C PRO A 366 33.50 -2.88 22.35
N PRO A 367 33.63 -4.21 22.27
CA PRO A 367 33.37 -5.06 23.42
C PRO A 367 34.19 -4.56 24.61
N PRO A 368 33.68 -4.67 25.85
CA PRO A 368 34.37 -4.16 27.04
C PRO A 368 35.82 -4.66 27.17
N ASP A 369 36.10 -5.82 26.59
CA ASP A 369 37.42 -6.45 26.58
C ASP A 369 38.42 -5.85 25.57
N ALA A 370 37.97 -5.02 24.63
CA ALA A 370 38.82 -4.39 23.61
C ALA A 370 39.37 -3.01 24.02
N ALA A 371 39.08 -2.54 25.24
CA ALA A 371 39.64 -1.31 25.81
C ALA A 371 40.80 -1.58 26.78
N ALA A 372 41.26 -2.83 26.87
CA ALA A 372 42.26 -3.30 27.83
C ALA A 372 43.59 -3.78 27.20
N GLU A 373 43.83 -3.56 25.90
CA GLU A 373 45.13 -3.83 25.26
C GLU A 373 45.83 -2.56 24.78
#